data_AF-E2N7I0-F1
#
_entry.id   AF-E2N7I0-F1
#
_cell.length_a   1.000
_cell.length_b   1.000
_cell.length_c   1.000
_cell.angle_alpha   90.00
_cell.angle_beta   90.00
_cell.angle_gamma   90.00
#
_symmetry.space_group_name_H-M   'P 1'
#
loop_
_entity.id
_entity.type
_entity.pdbx_description
1 polymer ?
#
loop_
_entity_poly.entity_id
_entity_poly.type
_entity_poly.pdbx_seq_one_letter_code
_entity_poly.pdbx_strand_id
1 'polypeptide(L)'
;MKPTLFLLAAGMGSRYGGLKQLDGLGPNGETIMDYSIYDAINAGFGKLVFVIRKDFEKDFRDKIISKYEGHIPCELVFQSIDDLPEGFTCPEVVRSPGEPTTP
;
A
#
# COMPACT_ATOMS: atom_id res chain seq x y z
N MET A 1 -12.38 -21.20 8.27
CA MET A 1 -12.07 -19.76 8.24
C MET A 1 -10.87 -19.57 7.31
N LYS A 2 -10.88 -18.59 6.40
CA LYS A 2 -9.70 -18.27 5.59
C LYS A 2 -8.98 -17.04 6.18
N PRO A 3 -7.64 -17.02 6.25
CA PRO A 3 -6.90 -15.87 6.75
C PRO A 3 -6.96 -14.68 5.78
N THR A 4 -6.68 -13.48 6.30
CA THR A 4 -6.60 -12.23 5.54
C THR A 4 -5.13 -11.83 5.38
N LEU A 5 -4.72 -11.49 4.15
CA LEU A 5 -3.40 -10.95 3.88
C LEU A 5 -3.48 -9.43 4.01
N PHE A 6 -2.66 -8.86 4.90
CA PHE A 6 -2.58 -7.42 5.09
C PHE A 6 -1.28 -6.86 4.49
N LEU A 7 -1.41 -6.05 3.44
CA LEU A 7 -0.29 -5.48 2.70
C LEU A 7 0.01 -4.06 3.16
N LEU A 8 1.26 -3.84 3.59
CA LEU A 8 1.78 -2.53 3.97
C LEU A 8 2.23 -1.75 2.72
N ALA A 9 1.34 -0.91 2.20
CA ALA A 9 1.51 -0.22 0.92
C ALA A 9 1.43 1.33 1.03
N ALA A 10 1.55 1.87 2.24
CA ALA A 10 1.53 3.31 2.50
C ALA A 10 2.91 3.98 2.36
N GLY A 11 3.97 3.19 2.20
CA GLY A 11 5.33 3.68 2.05
C GLY A 11 5.57 4.36 0.70
N MET A 12 6.14 5.57 0.72
CA MET A 12 6.54 6.27 -0.50
C MET A 12 7.93 5.84 -0.96
N GLY A 13 8.06 5.57 -2.25
CA GLY A 13 9.35 5.44 -2.90
C GLY A 13 9.97 6.77 -3.22
N SER A 14 10.37 7.56 -2.21
CA SER A 14 11.04 8.86 -2.43
C SER A 14 12.27 8.76 -3.35
N ARG A 15 12.99 7.63 -3.30
CA ARG A 15 14.14 7.35 -4.18
C ARG A 15 13.79 7.13 -5.67
N TYR A 16 12.52 6.91 -6.03
CA TYR A 16 12.09 6.62 -7.42
C TYR A 16 10.89 7.48 -7.89
N GLY A 17 10.48 8.50 -7.12
CA GLY A 17 9.50 9.50 -7.59
C GLY A 17 8.04 9.02 -7.72
N GLY A 18 7.63 7.91 -7.09
CA GLY A 18 6.25 7.41 -7.20
C GLY A 18 5.94 6.13 -6.42
N LEU A 19 4.81 5.49 -6.77
CA LEU A 19 4.33 4.21 -6.24
C LEU A 19 5.36 3.09 -6.52
N LYS A 20 6.18 2.80 -5.51
CA LYS A 20 7.37 1.94 -5.55
C LYS A 20 7.10 0.43 -5.67
N GLN A 21 5.95 0.03 -6.20
CA GLN A 21 5.54 -1.38 -6.32
C GLN A 21 5.00 -1.72 -7.71
N LEU A 22 5.12 -0.80 -8.67
CA LEU A 22 4.62 -0.97 -10.03
C LEU A 22 5.69 -1.36 -11.05
N ASP A 23 6.97 -1.42 -10.64
CA ASP A 23 8.03 -1.89 -11.53
C ASP A 23 7.86 -3.38 -11.79
N GLY A 24 7.66 -3.70 -13.07
CA GLY A 24 7.59 -5.08 -13.54
C GLY A 24 8.94 -5.77 -13.34
N LEU A 25 8.91 -6.87 -12.59
CA LEU A 25 10.06 -7.73 -12.31
C LEU A 25 9.96 -9.05 -13.07
N GLY A 26 8.73 -9.55 -13.26
CA GLY A 26 8.46 -10.79 -13.97
C GLY A 26 8.58 -10.68 -15.49
N PRO A 27 8.64 -11.82 -16.20
CA PRO A 27 8.79 -11.87 -17.65
C PRO A 27 7.64 -11.20 -18.42
N ASN A 28 6.47 -11.02 -17.79
CA ASN A 28 5.32 -10.33 -18.39
C ASN A 28 5.00 -9.02 -17.66
N GLY A 29 5.94 -8.49 -16.88
CA GLY A 29 5.76 -7.24 -16.14
C GLY A 29 5.06 -7.40 -14.78
N GLU A 30 5.01 -8.62 -14.23
CA GLU A 30 4.49 -8.87 -12.88
C GLU A 30 5.35 -8.16 -11.83
N THR A 31 4.70 -7.58 -10.83
CA THR A 31 5.36 -6.92 -9.70
C THR A 31 5.65 -7.92 -8.59
N ILE A 32 6.52 -7.58 -7.64
CA ILE A 32 6.72 -8.39 -6.42
C ILE A 32 5.40 -8.58 -5.65
N MET A 33 4.51 -7.58 -5.70
CA MET A 33 3.19 -7.66 -5.08
C MET A 33 2.32 -8.74 -5.74
N ASP A 34 2.36 -8.83 -7.08
CA ASP A 34 1.61 -9.84 -7.84
C ASP A 34 2.01 -11.26 -7.41
N TYR A 35 3.32 -11.54 -7.31
CA TYR A 35 3.82 -12.83 -6.82
C TYR A 35 3.37 -13.13 -5.38
N SER A 36 3.48 -12.15 -4.48
CA SER A 36 3.08 -12.32 -3.07
C SER A 36 1.60 -12.64 -2.92
N ILE A 37 0.74 -11.99 -3.73
CA ILE A 37 -0.70 -12.22 -3.73
C ILE A 37 -1.03 -13.58 -4.35
N TYR A 38 -0.37 -13.94 -5.45
CA TYR A 38 -0.54 -15.25 -6.09
C TYR A 38 -0.26 -16.39 -5.10
N ASP A 39 0.87 -16.32 -4.39
CA ASP A 39 1.24 -17.33 -3.39
C ASP A 39 0.26 -17.34 -2.21
N ALA A 40 -0.23 -16.18 -1.76
CA ALA A 40 -1.22 -16.12 -0.69
C ALA A 40 -2.56 -16.75 -1.09
N ILE A 41 -3.03 -16.51 -2.32
CA ILE A 41 -4.24 -17.17 -2.85
C ILE A 41 -4.05 -18.69 -2.85
N ASN A 42 -2.90 -19.17 -3.34
CA ASN A 42 -2.57 -20.61 -3.37
C ASN A 42 -2.42 -21.21 -1.96
N ALA A 43 -1.95 -20.43 -0.99
CA ALA A 43 -1.86 -20.82 0.41
C ALA A 43 -3.21 -20.79 1.15
N GLY A 44 -4.29 -20.35 0.49
CA GLY A 44 -5.66 -20.40 1.02
C GLY A 44 -6.14 -19.13 1.72
N PHE A 45 -5.46 -17.99 1.53
CA PHE A 45 -5.97 -16.70 1.97
C PHE A 45 -7.29 -16.35 1.27
N GLY A 46 -8.18 -15.68 1.99
CA GLY A 46 -9.55 -15.42 1.53
C GLY A 46 -9.86 -13.95 1.29
N LYS A 47 -8.97 -13.04 1.68
CA LYS A 47 -9.15 -11.60 1.55
C LYS A 47 -7.80 -10.89 1.52
N LEU A 48 -7.74 -9.80 0.77
CA LEU A 48 -6.65 -8.85 0.77
C LEU A 48 -7.10 -7.54 1.44
N VAL A 49 -6.25 -6.99 2.29
CA VAL A 49 -6.42 -5.64 2.83
C VAL A 49 -5.14 -4.86 2.54
N PHE A 50 -5.26 -3.66 1.99
CA PHE A 50 -4.11 -2.79 1.70
C PHE A 50 -4.20 -1.54 2.56
N VAL A 51 -3.15 -1.24 3.31
CA VAL A 51 -2.99 0.07 3.94
C VAL A 51 -2.22 1.00 3.02
N ILE A 52 -2.82 2.11 2.62
CA ILE A 52 -2.24 3.09 1.69
C ILE A 52 -2.41 4.51 2.23
N ARG A 53 -1.72 5.50 1.64
CA ARG A 53 -2.05 6.91 1.86
C ARG A 53 -3.21 7.32 0.95
N LYS A 54 -4.09 8.20 1.44
CA LYS A 54 -5.34 8.57 0.75
C LYS A 54 -5.13 9.31 -0.58
N ASP A 55 -4.04 10.05 -0.69
CA ASP A 55 -3.64 10.74 -1.93
C ASP A 55 -3.37 9.80 -3.11
N PHE A 56 -3.07 8.52 -2.85
CA PHE A 56 -2.85 7.50 -3.88
C PHE A 56 -4.06 6.61 -4.15
N GLU A 57 -5.21 6.83 -3.51
CA GLU A 57 -6.36 5.92 -3.60
C GLU A 57 -6.78 5.62 -5.05
N LYS A 58 -6.95 6.66 -5.87
CA LYS A 58 -7.41 6.52 -7.25
C LYS A 58 -6.43 5.68 -8.07
N ASP A 59 -5.15 6.03 -8.04
CA ASP A 59 -4.10 5.31 -8.76
C ASP A 59 -3.99 3.86 -8.29
N PHE A 60 -4.16 3.61 -6.99
CA PHE A 60 -4.12 2.27 -6.43
C PHE A 60 -5.32 1.42 -6.88
N ARG A 61 -6.52 2.00 -6.92
CA ARG A 61 -7.71 1.32 -7.45
C ARG A 61 -7.55 0.98 -8.92
N ASP A 62 -7.13 1.96 -9.73
CA ASP A 62 -7.03 1.83 -11.18
C ASP A 62 -5.92 0.84 -11.60
N LYS A 63 -4.77 0.82 -10.91
CA LYS A 63 -3.57 0.06 -11.33
C LYS A 63 -3.33 -1.23 -10.56
N ILE A 64 -3.79 -1.33 -9.31
CA ILE A 64 -3.54 -2.48 -8.43
C ILE A 64 -4.81 -3.28 -8.21
N ILE A 65 -5.86 -2.68 -7.65
CA ILE A 65 -7.08 -3.40 -7.26
C ILE A 65 -7.78 -4.01 -8.48
N SER A 66 -7.84 -3.29 -9.60
CA SER A 66 -8.43 -3.75 -10.85
C SER A 66 -7.85 -5.09 -11.35
N LYS A 67 -6.59 -5.42 -11.00
CA LYS A 67 -5.94 -6.69 -11.36
C LYS A 67 -6.46 -7.89 -10.56
N TYR A 68 -6.97 -7.66 -9.36
CA TYR A 68 -7.39 -8.71 -8.42
C TYR A 68 -8.91 -8.76 -8.24
N GLU A 69 -9.62 -7.75 -8.74
CA GLU A 69 -11.07 -7.70 -8.72
C GLU A 69 -11.66 -8.92 -9.44
N GLY A 70 -12.51 -9.67 -8.74
CA GLY A 70 -13.07 -10.94 -9.22
C GLY A 70 -12.27 -12.20 -8.87
N HIS A 71 -11.00 -12.07 -8.45
CA HIS A 71 -10.19 -13.21 -7.99
C HIS A 71 -10.24 -13.42 -6.47
N ILE A 72 -10.16 -12.33 -5.71
CA ILE A 72 -10.17 -12.35 -4.25
C ILE A 72 -10.75 -11.02 -3.71
N PRO A 73 -11.57 -11.03 -2.65
CA PRO A 73 -12.07 -9.80 -2.03
C PRO A 73 -10.91 -8.89 -1.60
N CYS A 74 -10.99 -7.61 -2.00
CA CYS A 74 -9.98 -6.60 -1.69
C CYS A 74 -10.60 -5.42 -0.93
N GLU A 75 -9.88 -4.91 0.06
CA GLU A 75 -10.29 -3.73 0.85
C GLU A 75 -9.13 -2.75 1.01
N LEU A 76 -9.44 -1.45 1.03
CA LEU A 76 -8.48 -0.38 1.29
C LEU A 76 -8.74 0.21 2.67
N VAL A 77 -7.66 0.39 3.42
CA VAL A 77 -7.63 1.20 4.64
C VAL A 77 -6.57 2.28 4.47
N PHE A 78 -6.73 3.39 5.20
CA PHE A 78 -5.91 4.57 4.99
C PHE A 78 -5.02 4.85 6.19
N GLN A 79 -3.74 5.08 5.94
CA GLN A 79 -2.82 5.62 6.94
C GLN A 79 -2.78 7.15 6.82
N SER A 80 -3.00 7.84 7.93
CA SER A 80 -2.78 9.28 8.08
C SER A 80 -1.98 9.58 9.34
N ILE A 81 -1.21 10.66 9.34
CA ILE A 81 -0.54 11.18 10.55
C ILE A 81 -1.56 11.74 11.57
N ASP A 82 -2.75 12.09 11.08
CA ASP A 82 -3.86 12.58 11.90
C ASP A 82 -4.78 11.46 12.41
N ASP A 83 -4.55 10.21 11.98
CA ASP A 83 -5.32 9.04 12.45
C ASP A 83 -4.75 8.54 13.78
N LEU A 84 -5.00 9.32 14.83
CA LEU A 84 -4.51 9.10 16.19
C LEU A 84 -5.68 8.82 17.14
N PRO A 85 -5.43 8.14 18.28
CA PRO A 85 -6.45 7.95 19.30
C PRO A 85 -7.01 9.27 19.83
N GLU A 86 -8.23 9.23 20.35
CA GLU A 86 -8.89 10.40 20.94
C GLU A 86 -8.02 11.06 22.02
N GLY A 87 -7.93 12.38 21.97
CA GLY A 87 -7.11 13.19 22.89
C GLY A 87 -5.66 13.40 22.44
N PHE A 88 -5.24 12.84 21.31
CA PHE A 88 -3.90 13.07 20.73
C PHE A 88 -3.99 13.93 19.46
N THR A 89 -2.96 14.75 19.25
CA THR A 89 -2.77 15.55 18.03
C THR A 89 -1.38 15.30 17.49
N CYS A 90 -1.25 15.23 16.16
CA CYS A 90 0.06 15.15 15.54
C CYS A 90 0.85 16.43 15.85
N PRO A 91 2.08 16.35 16.37
CA PRO A 91 2.93 17.53 16.53
C PRO A 91 3.18 18.22 15.17
N GLU A 92 3.26 19.55 15.16
CA GLU A 92 3.54 20.34 13.95
C GLU A 92 4.91 20.01 13.31
N VAL A 93 5.81 19.34 14.05
CA VAL A 93 7.15 18.99 13.60
C VAL A 93 7.35 17.48 13.65
N VAL A 94 6.96 16.79 12.59
CA VAL A 94 7.55 15.50 12.21
C VAL A 94 7.85 15.54 10.71
N ARG A 95 8.92 16.25 10.34
CA ARG A 95 9.54 16.07 9.01
C ARG A 95 10.27 14.74 9.00
N SER A 96 10.25 14.05 7.86
CA SER A 96 11.07 12.84 7.68
C SER A 96 12.53 13.15 8.03
N PRO A 97 13.27 12.24 8.70
CA PRO A 97 14.68 12.47 8.96
C PRO A 97 15.41 12.64 7.62
N GLY A 98 15.87 13.87 7.31
CA GLY A 98 16.71 14.14 6.13
C GLY A 98 16.38 15.37 5.26
N GLU A 99 15.34 16.16 5.54
CA GLU A 99 15.11 17.40 4.77
C GLU A 99 15.97 18.58 5.28
N PRO A 100 16.74 19.26 4.41
CA PRO A 100 17.56 20.39 4.83
C PRO A 100 16.67 21.56 5.24
N THR A 101 17.04 22.21 6.35
CA THR A 101 16.48 23.46 6.79
C THR A 101 16.90 24.56 5.81
N THR A 102 16.02 24.99 4.91
CA THR A 102 16.18 26.32 4.30
C THR A 102 15.92 27.38 5.38
N PRO A 103 16.73 28.45 5.41
CA PRO A 103 16.80 29.40 6.52
C PRO A 103 15.54 30.26 6.69
#